data_AF-A0A9E5GX39-F1
#
_entry.id   AF-A0A9E5GX39-F1
#
_cell.length_a   1.000
_cell.length_b   1.000
_cell.length_c   1.000
_cell.angle_alpha   90.00
_cell.angle_beta   90.00
_cell.angle_gamma   90.00
#
_symmetry.space_group_name_H-M   'P 1'
#
loop_
_entity.id
_entity.type
_entity.pdbx_description
1 polymer ?
#
loop_
_entity_poly.entity_id
_entity_poly.type
_entity_poly.pdbx_seq_one_letter_code
_entity_poly.pdbx_strand_id
1 'polypeptide(L)'
;MVELNLQNENQRRLLLGVVVILFVGLFVFVNMTSKQSAVDKPAVLRSMPGVGLLPELKLAMLKNRELRVRVSVLVDFDEYYVFSNYKDINARVAEIMFLWSGLSVEQLQTMSSNDAISHFLRRAHGLPDNVPIEGNPYLGENPWPRLFNNTKARLLMLGGGRNIYEGVAYYNANDDSFIIQGGLSKPFFKEFSKFLKGRQDAKRFKNNLFVFIDDTRGLRSLSAEDKELIRGL
;
A
#
# COMPACT_ATOMS: atom_id res chain seq x y z
N MET A 1 18.29 49.24 36.31
CA MET A 1 18.63 48.93 34.90
C MET A 1 20.13 48.71 34.85
N VAL A 2 20.59 47.50 34.55
CA VAL A 2 22.02 47.21 34.38
C VAL A 2 22.30 47.30 32.88
N GLU A 3 22.87 48.41 32.44
CA GLU A 3 23.43 48.55 31.09
C GLU A 3 24.77 47.82 31.04
N LEU A 4 24.79 46.67 30.36
CA LEU A 4 26.02 45.93 30.04
C LEU A 4 26.74 46.63 28.89
N ASN A 5 27.71 47.48 29.24
CA ASN A 5 28.61 48.13 28.30
C ASN A 5 29.61 47.09 27.73
N LEU A 6 29.25 46.48 26.60
CA LEU A 6 30.04 45.45 25.90
C LEU A 6 31.06 46.12 24.97
N GLN A 7 32.22 46.51 25.51
CA GLN A 7 33.29 47.17 24.75
C GLN A 7 34.34 46.22 24.16
N ASN A 8 34.15 44.90 24.21
CA ASN A 8 35.13 43.95 23.69
C ASN A 8 34.50 42.96 22.70
N GLU A 9 34.86 43.09 21.42
CA GLU A 9 34.32 42.31 20.31
C GLU A 9 34.50 40.79 20.52
N ASN A 10 35.58 40.41 21.22
CA ASN A 10 35.86 39.04 21.59
C ASN A 10 34.88 38.47 22.64
N GLN A 11 34.36 39.31 23.56
CA GLN A 11 33.36 38.87 24.54
C GLN A 11 31.98 38.67 23.89
N ARG A 12 31.62 39.47 22.89
CA ARG A 12 30.39 39.27 22.10
C ARG A 12 30.42 37.95 21.31
N ARG A 13 31.56 37.62 20.70
CA ARG A 13 31.73 36.35 19.95
C ARG A 13 31.68 35.13 20.86
N LEU A 14 32.24 35.23 22.08
CA LEU A 14 32.19 34.16 23.09
C LEU A 14 30.76 33.93 23.61
N LEU A 15 30.01 35.00 23.90
CA LEU A 15 28.60 34.90 24.30
C LEU A 15 27.71 34.31 23.19
N LEU A 16 27.90 34.73 21.94
CA LEU A 16 27.21 34.16 20.79
C LEU A 16 27.55 32.67 20.60
N GLY A 17 28.82 32.28 20.76
CA GLY A 17 29.25 30.88 20.70
C GLY A 17 28.61 30.01 21.79
N VAL A 18 28.55 30.51 23.02
CA VAL A 18 27.93 29.78 24.15
C VAL A 18 26.41 29.65 23.98
N VAL A 19 25.73 30.68 23.48
CA VAL A 19 24.28 30.63 23.20
C VAL A 19 23.96 29.65 22.07
N VAL A 20 24.78 29.60 21.02
CA VAL A 20 24.61 28.62 19.92
C VAL A 20 24.84 27.20 20.40
N ILE A 21 25.86 26.96 21.24
CA ILE A 21 26.13 25.63 21.81
C ILE A 21 24.99 25.18 22.73
N LEU A 22 24.43 26.08 23.54
CA LEU A 22 23.27 25.78 24.38
C LEU A 22 22.01 25.51 23.56
N PHE A 23 21.77 26.24 22.47
CA PHE A 23 20.62 25.99 21.57
C PHE A 23 20.75 24.68 20.79
N VAL A 24 21.94 24.36 20.28
CA VAL A 24 22.19 23.07 19.60
C VAL A 24 22.11 21.92 20.61
N GLY A 25 22.63 22.11 21.82
CA GLY A 25 22.53 21.13 22.90
C GLY A 25 21.08 20.85 23.31
N LEU A 26 20.25 21.88 23.46
CA LEU A 26 18.82 21.71 23.76
C LEU A 26 18.06 21.06 22.59
N PHE A 27 18.37 21.41 21.34
CA PHE A 27 17.74 20.83 20.16
C PHE A 27 18.07 19.33 19.99
N VAL A 28 19.31 18.93 20.32
CA VAL A 28 19.71 17.52 20.34
C VAL A 28 19.08 16.79 21.52
N PHE A 29 18.99 17.40 22.70
CA PHE A 29 18.42 16.75 23.88
C PHE A 29 16.89 16.56 23.76
N VAL A 30 16.16 17.54 23.23
CA VAL A 30 14.71 17.45 22.97
C VAL A 30 14.41 16.38 21.91
N ASN A 31 15.28 16.22 20.89
CA ASN A 31 15.16 15.14 19.91
C ASN A 31 15.57 13.76 20.44
N MET A 32 16.38 13.67 21.50
CA MET A 32 16.73 12.38 22.11
C MET A 32 15.66 11.83 23.05
N THR A 33 14.79 12.68 23.62
CA THR A 33 13.74 12.25 24.56
C THR A 33 12.37 11.95 23.92
N SER A 34 12.20 12.10 22.61
CA SER A 34 10.95 11.71 21.92
C SER A 34 10.95 10.28 21.38
N LYS A 35 11.79 9.38 21.92
CA LYS A 35 11.58 7.94 21.79
C LYS A 35 10.39 7.54 22.67
N GLN A 36 9.20 7.98 22.26
CA GLN A 36 7.99 7.19 22.44
C GLN A 36 8.38 5.77 22.03
N SER A 37 8.23 4.83 22.96
CA SER A 37 8.40 3.41 22.69
C SER A 37 7.54 3.08 21.47
N ALA A 38 8.17 3.07 20.30
CA ALA A 38 7.61 2.44 19.13
C ALA A 38 7.46 1.01 19.57
N VAL A 39 6.21 0.57 19.81
CA VAL A 39 5.87 -0.85 19.82
C VAL A 39 6.65 -1.43 18.66
N ASP A 40 7.61 -2.31 18.96
CA ASP A 40 8.48 -2.91 17.95
C ASP A 40 7.56 -3.50 16.89
N LYS A 41 7.39 -2.75 15.79
CA LYS A 41 6.61 -3.22 14.65
C LYS A 41 7.41 -4.42 14.17
N PRO A 42 6.83 -5.64 14.20
CA PRO A 42 7.57 -6.83 13.81
C PRO A 42 8.19 -6.59 12.45
N ALA A 43 9.40 -7.10 12.19
CA ALA A 43 10.09 -6.90 10.92
C ALA A 43 9.15 -7.28 9.76
N VAL A 44 8.46 -6.29 9.18
CA VAL A 44 7.37 -6.52 8.25
C VAL A 44 8.00 -6.91 6.93
N LEU A 45 7.99 -8.21 6.63
CA LEU A 45 8.22 -8.68 5.27
C LEU A 45 7.11 -8.10 4.40
N ARG A 46 7.43 -7.07 3.60
CA ARG A 46 6.55 -6.56 2.56
C ARG A 46 6.47 -7.59 1.44
N SER A 47 5.61 -8.58 1.63
CA SER A 47 5.42 -9.73 0.74
C SER A 47 3.97 -10.19 0.85
N MET A 48 3.48 -10.89 -0.17
CA MET A 48 2.21 -11.61 -0.08
C MET A 48 2.48 -13.07 0.25
N PRO A 49 1.68 -13.69 1.13
CA PRO A 49 1.78 -15.10 1.48
C PRO A 49 1.58 -15.99 0.26
N GLY A 50 2.01 -17.26 0.38
CA GLY A 50 1.56 -18.28 -0.56
C GLY A 50 0.07 -18.56 -0.39
N VAL A 51 -0.61 -18.91 -1.49
CA VAL A 51 -2.04 -19.24 -1.51
C VAL A 51 -2.25 -20.45 -2.42
N GLY A 52 -2.86 -21.52 -1.92
CA GLY A 52 -2.99 -22.78 -2.65
C GLY A 52 -1.62 -23.31 -3.09
N LEU A 53 -1.39 -23.37 -4.40
CA LEU A 53 -0.11 -23.77 -5.01
C LEU A 53 0.78 -22.58 -5.37
N LEU A 54 0.33 -21.34 -5.15
CA LEU A 54 1.14 -20.14 -5.32
C LEU A 54 2.16 -20.07 -4.18
N PRO A 55 3.47 -19.97 -4.47
CA PRO A 55 4.45 -19.74 -3.42
C PRO A 55 4.31 -18.32 -2.86
N GLU A 56 4.92 -18.05 -1.72
CA GLU A 56 5.05 -16.66 -1.22
C GLU A 56 5.62 -15.75 -2.31
N LEU A 57 5.08 -14.54 -2.46
CA LEU A 57 5.47 -13.60 -3.52
C LEU A 57 6.98 -13.30 -3.46
N LYS A 58 7.55 -13.14 -2.26
CA LYS A 58 8.99 -12.97 -2.08
C LYS A 58 9.78 -14.12 -2.68
N LEU A 59 9.36 -15.37 -2.45
CA LEU A 59 10.03 -16.55 -3.00
C LEU A 59 9.87 -16.63 -4.52
N ALA A 60 8.71 -16.25 -5.05
CA ALA A 60 8.47 -16.17 -6.49
C ALA A 60 9.39 -15.12 -7.16
N MET A 61 9.51 -13.93 -6.57
CA MET A 61 10.36 -12.83 -7.06
C MET A 61 11.86 -13.16 -7.01
N LEU A 62 12.30 -14.04 -6.10
CA LEU A 62 13.69 -14.51 -6.10
C LEU A 62 13.99 -15.37 -7.33
N LYS A 63 13.01 -16.13 -7.81
CA LYS A 63 13.15 -17.05 -8.94
C LYS A 63 12.75 -16.45 -10.29
N ASN A 64 11.98 -15.35 -10.28
CA ASN A 64 11.46 -14.70 -11.47
C ASN A 64 11.81 -13.20 -11.47
N ARG A 65 12.80 -12.83 -12.30
CA ARG A 65 13.26 -11.44 -12.43
C ARG A 65 12.15 -10.52 -12.95
N GLU A 66 11.38 -10.95 -13.93
CA GLU A 66 10.31 -10.14 -14.54
C GLU A 66 9.21 -9.82 -13.52
N LEU A 67 8.80 -10.83 -12.74
CA LEU A 67 7.86 -10.62 -11.63
C LEU A 67 8.41 -9.59 -10.63
N ARG A 68 9.69 -9.71 -10.23
CA ARG A 68 10.31 -8.78 -9.30
C ARG A 68 10.34 -7.34 -9.82
N VAL A 69 10.70 -7.15 -11.08
CA VAL A 69 10.73 -5.81 -11.71
C VAL A 69 9.34 -5.20 -11.72
N ARG A 70 8.32 -5.97 -12.11
CA ARG A 70 6.94 -5.49 -12.19
C ARG A 70 6.35 -5.15 -10.83
N VAL A 71 6.61 -5.97 -9.82
CA VAL A 71 6.23 -5.67 -8.43
C VAL A 71 6.93 -4.40 -7.95
N SER A 72 8.24 -4.22 -8.20
CA SER A 72 8.97 -3.00 -7.84
C SER A 72 8.32 -1.75 -8.43
N VAL A 73 8.05 -1.76 -9.74
CA VAL A 73 7.40 -0.63 -10.42
C VAL A 73 6.03 -0.32 -9.81
N LEU A 74 5.22 -1.34 -9.53
CA LEU A 74 3.90 -1.15 -8.92
C LEU A 74 4.01 -0.51 -7.52
N VAL A 75 4.96 -0.93 -6.69
CA VAL A 75 5.09 -0.42 -5.32
C VAL A 75 5.71 0.98 -5.25
N ASP A 76 6.41 1.39 -6.29
CA ASP A 76 7.02 2.72 -6.41
C ASP A 76 6.04 3.80 -6.90
N PHE A 77 4.83 3.42 -7.34
CA PHE A 77 3.79 4.39 -7.68
C PHE A 77 3.32 5.15 -6.44
N ASP A 78 3.22 6.48 -6.59
CA ASP A 78 2.56 7.34 -5.62
C ASP A 78 1.04 7.09 -5.59
N GLU A 79 0.42 7.51 -4.49
CA GLU A 79 -1.03 7.35 -4.29
C GLU A 79 -1.86 7.98 -5.43
N TYR A 80 -1.47 9.12 -6.00
CA TYR A 80 -2.24 9.79 -7.05
C TYR A 80 -2.21 9.02 -8.36
N TYR A 81 -1.06 8.44 -8.71
CA TYR A 81 -0.90 7.62 -9.90
C TYR A 81 -1.80 6.39 -9.83
N VAL A 82 -1.83 5.71 -8.67
CA VAL A 82 -2.67 4.53 -8.41
C VAL A 82 -4.14 4.83 -8.67
N PHE A 83 -4.66 6.00 -8.27
CA PHE A 83 -6.04 6.39 -8.52
C PHE A 83 -6.33 6.86 -9.94
N SER A 84 -5.38 7.60 -10.53
CA SER A 84 -5.58 8.26 -11.82
C SER A 84 -5.52 7.27 -12.99
N ASN A 85 -4.75 6.20 -12.85
CA ASN A 85 -4.42 5.26 -13.93
C ASN A 85 -5.01 3.86 -13.71
N TYR A 86 -6.23 3.77 -13.18
CA TYR A 86 -6.84 2.50 -12.75
C TYR A 86 -6.82 1.38 -13.81
N LYS A 87 -6.98 1.70 -15.10
CA LYS A 87 -6.89 0.70 -16.18
C LYS A 87 -5.49 0.10 -16.31
N ASP A 88 -4.45 0.95 -16.25
CA ASP A 88 -3.05 0.52 -16.29
C ASP A 88 -2.68 -0.24 -15.02
N ILE A 89 -3.13 0.24 -13.85
CA ILE A 89 -2.96 -0.47 -12.57
C ILE A 89 -3.58 -1.86 -12.61
N ASN A 90 -4.81 -1.99 -13.12
CA ASN A 90 -5.45 -3.30 -13.22
C ASN A 90 -4.70 -4.25 -14.16
N ALA A 91 -4.23 -3.74 -15.31
CA ALA A 91 -3.44 -4.53 -16.25
C ALA A 91 -2.13 -5.02 -15.60
N ARG A 92 -1.41 -4.13 -14.92
CA ARG A 92 -0.16 -4.47 -14.21
C ARG A 92 -0.38 -5.46 -13.09
N VAL A 93 -1.45 -5.30 -12.32
CA VAL A 93 -1.80 -6.24 -11.25
C VAL A 93 -2.14 -7.61 -11.83
N ALA A 94 -2.95 -7.68 -12.89
CA ALA A 94 -3.28 -8.95 -13.54
C ALA A 94 -2.01 -9.65 -14.04
N GLU A 95 -1.11 -8.92 -14.67
CA GLU A 95 0.16 -9.46 -15.14
C GLU A 95 1.05 -9.95 -14.01
N ILE A 96 1.16 -9.21 -12.90
CA ILE A 96 1.86 -9.66 -11.69
C ILE A 96 1.24 -10.96 -11.17
N MET A 97 -0.09 -11.04 -11.08
CA MET A 97 -0.80 -12.25 -10.64
C MET A 97 -0.46 -13.44 -11.54
N PHE A 98 -0.48 -13.26 -12.85
CA PHE A 98 -0.20 -14.35 -13.79
C PHE A 98 1.26 -14.79 -13.80
N LEU A 99 2.21 -13.86 -13.72
CA LEU A 99 3.62 -14.21 -13.56
C LEU A 99 3.87 -14.91 -12.21
N TRP A 100 3.16 -14.50 -11.17
CA TRP A 100 3.23 -15.11 -9.84
C TRP A 100 2.68 -16.54 -9.82
N SER A 101 1.67 -16.85 -10.65
CA SER A 101 1.17 -18.22 -10.80
C SER A 101 2.07 -19.15 -11.61
N GLY A 102 3.16 -18.62 -12.15
CA GLY A 102 4.21 -19.36 -12.84
C GLY A 102 4.16 -19.25 -14.36
N LEU A 103 3.30 -18.39 -14.93
CA LEU A 103 3.33 -18.11 -16.36
C LEU A 103 4.57 -17.26 -16.69
N SER A 104 5.14 -17.50 -17.87
CA SER A 104 6.21 -16.66 -18.42
C SER A 104 5.63 -15.48 -19.21
N VAL A 105 6.47 -14.47 -19.49
CA VAL A 105 6.05 -13.33 -20.32
C VAL A 105 5.67 -13.78 -21.72
N GLU A 106 6.39 -14.75 -22.29
CA GLU A 106 6.12 -15.31 -23.61
C GLU A 106 4.75 -16.00 -23.64
N GLN A 107 4.42 -16.77 -22.60
CA GLN A 107 3.11 -17.40 -22.49
C GLN A 107 1.99 -16.34 -22.44
N LEU A 108 2.18 -15.26 -21.67
CA LEU A 108 1.19 -14.18 -21.57
C LEU A 108 0.97 -13.42 -22.87
N GLN A 109 1.96 -13.37 -23.76
CA GLN A 109 1.83 -12.73 -25.07
C GLN A 109 0.99 -13.55 -26.05
N THR A 110 0.93 -14.87 -25.87
CA THR A 110 0.24 -15.78 -26.79
C THR A 110 -1.04 -16.39 -26.23
N MET A 111 -1.19 -16.39 -24.90
CA MET A 111 -2.32 -17.00 -24.19
C MET A 111 -3.53 -16.05 -24.13
N SER A 112 -4.74 -16.61 -24.18
CA SER A 112 -5.94 -15.82 -23.98
C SER A 112 -6.09 -15.37 -22.52
N SER A 113 -6.74 -14.24 -22.28
CA SER A 113 -7.01 -13.77 -20.91
C SER A 113 -7.80 -14.79 -20.08
N ASN A 114 -8.72 -15.53 -20.70
CA ASN A 114 -9.53 -16.53 -20.00
C ASN A 114 -8.70 -17.74 -19.55
N ASP A 115 -7.72 -18.14 -20.36
CA ASP A 115 -6.80 -19.22 -20.00
C ASP A 115 -5.85 -18.78 -18.88
N ALA A 116 -5.34 -17.55 -18.93
CA ALA A 116 -4.50 -16.99 -17.88
C ALA A 116 -5.26 -16.88 -16.55
N ILE A 117 -6.52 -16.42 -16.59
CA ILE A 117 -7.42 -16.38 -15.42
C ILE A 117 -7.66 -17.80 -14.88
N SER A 118 -7.99 -18.75 -15.75
CA SER A 118 -8.23 -20.15 -15.38
C SER A 118 -7.00 -20.77 -14.73
N HIS A 119 -5.81 -20.55 -15.32
CA HIS A 119 -4.53 -20.99 -14.75
C HIS A 119 -4.30 -20.39 -13.37
N PHE A 120 -4.50 -19.08 -13.21
CA PHE A 120 -4.35 -18.44 -11.91
C PHE A 120 -5.31 -19.00 -10.86
N LEU A 121 -6.60 -19.14 -11.19
CA LEU A 121 -7.61 -19.68 -10.29
C LEU A 121 -7.27 -21.10 -9.84
N ARG A 122 -6.84 -21.97 -10.77
CA ARG A 122 -6.39 -23.32 -10.43
C ARG A 122 -5.27 -23.29 -9.41
N ARG A 123 -4.24 -22.50 -9.67
CA ARG A 123 -3.06 -22.39 -8.82
C ARG A 123 -3.42 -21.82 -7.44
N ALA A 124 -4.23 -20.76 -7.39
CA ALA A 124 -4.66 -20.14 -6.14
C ALA A 124 -5.53 -21.05 -5.27
N HIS A 125 -6.35 -21.93 -5.88
CA HIS A 125 -7.22 -22.86 -5.16
C HIS A 125 -6.65 -24.29 -5.04
N GLY A 126 -5.44 -24.52 -5.54
CA GLY A 126 -4.81 -25.84 -5.57
C GLY A 126 -5.60 -26.90 -6.35
N LEU A 127 -6.30 -26.47 -7.40
CA LEU A 127 -7.07 -27.36 -8.26
C LEU A 127 -6.15 -28.03 -9.29
N PRO A 128 -6.32 -29.35 -9.53
CA PRO A 128 -5.73 -30.04 -10.68
C PRO A 128 -6.21 -29.49 -12.02
N ASP A 129 -5.44 -29.71 -13.10
CA ASP A 129 -5.73 -29.17 -14.44
C ASP A 129 -7.02 -29.70 -15.08
N ASN A 130 -7.46 -30.90 -14.71
CA ASN A 130 -8.65 -31.55 -15.25
C ASN A 130 -9.97 -31.10 -14.57
N VAL A 131 -9.91 -30.37 -13.46
CA VAL A 131 -11.12 -29.91 -12.75
C VAL A 131 -11.74 -28.73 -13.51
N PRO A 132 -13.05 -28.68 -13.80
CA PRO A 132 -13.64 -27.52 -14.46
C PRO A 132 -13.55 -26.25 -13.57
N ILE A 133 -13.38 -25.08 -14.19
CA ILE A 133 -13.45 -23.77 -13.50
C ILE A 133 -14.89 -23.29 -13.45
N GLU A 134 -15.59 -23.37 -14.59
CA GLU A 134 -17.00 -22.99 -14.70
C GLU A 134 -17.88 -23.94 -13.89
N GLY A 135 -18.84 -23.39 -13.13
CA GLY A 135 -19.77 -24.17 -12.31
C GLY A 135 -19.14 -24.90 -11.13
N ASN A 136 -17.86 -24.66 -10.83
CA ASN A 136 -17.17 -25.35 -9.75
C ASN A 136 -17.63 -24.83 -8.37
N PRO A 137 -18.28 -25.66 -7.53
CA PRO A 137 -18.81 -25.22 -6.25
C PRO A 137 -17.73 -24.78 -5.26
N TYR A 138 -16.49 -25.25 -5.41
CA TYR A 138 -15.38 -24.86 -4.55
C TYR A 138 -14.85 -23.45 -4.84
N LEU A 139 -15.09 -22.94 -6.05
CA LEU A 139 -14.70 -21.58 -6.44
C LEU A 139 -15.81 -20.56 -6.10
N GLY A 140 -17.06 -21.01 -6.03
CA GLY A 140 -18.22 -20.15 -5.84
C GLY A 140 -18.55 -19.33 -7.09
N GLU A 141 -19.49 -18.40 -6.96
CA GLU A 141 -19.91 -17.54 -8.06
C GLU A 141 -18.87 -16.43 -8.33
N ASN A 142 -18.50 -16.27 -9.60
CA ASN A 142 -17.57 -15.23 -10.08
C ASN A 142 -16.29 -15.13 -9.24
N PRO A 143 -15.47 -16.20 -9.17
CA PRO A 143 -14.30 -16.26 -8.31
C PRO A 143 -13.22 -15.23 -8.70
N TRP A 144 -13.11 -14.92 -10.00
CA TRP A 144 -12.08 -14.03 -10.51
C TRP A 144 -12.20 -12.58 -10.00
N PRO A 145 -13.33 -11.86 -10.16
CA PRO A 145 -13.45 -10.49 -9.67
C PRO A 145 -13.08 -10.33 -8.19
N ARG A 146 -13.55 -11.23 -7.33
CA ARG A 146 -13.24 -11.21 -5.89
C ARG A 146 -11.75 -11.40 -5.65
N LEU A 147 -11.16 -12.45 -6.23
CA LEU A 147 -9.75 -12.76 -6.00
C LEU A 147 -8.81 -11.70 -6.59
N PHE A 148 -9.14 -11.19 -7.77
CA PHE A 148 -8.42 -10.09 -8.40
C PHE A 148 -8.43 -8.84 -7.54
N ASN A 149 -9.60 -8.41 -7.07
CA ASN A 149 -9.74 -7.22 -6.24
C ASN A 149 -9.00 -7.35 -4.91
N ASN A 150 -9.10 -8.51 -4.24
CA ASN A 150 -8.37 -8.78 -3.00
C ASN A 150 -6.85 -8.77 -3.24
N THR A 151 -6.38 -9.34 -4.35
CA THR A 151 -4.94 -9.38 -4.66
C THR A 151 -4.41 -8.00 -5.05
N LYS A 152 -5.17 -7.25 -5.85
CA LYS A 152 -4.93 -5.84 -6.20
C LYS A 152 -4.78 -4.98 -4.95
N ALA A 153 -5.75 -5.07 -4.04
CA ALA A 153 -5.73 -4.41 -2.75
C ALA A 153 -4.43 -4.68 -1.98
N ARG A 154 -4.08 -5.97 -1.81
CA ARG A 154 -2.87 -6.40 -1.09
C ARG A 154 -1.59 -5.90 -1.77
N LEU A 155 -1.50 -5.97 -3.10
CA LEU A 155 -0.36 -5.48 -3.87
C LEU A 155 -0.17 -3.96 -3.75
N LEU A 156 -1.25 -3.19 -3.87
CA LEU A 156 -1.20 -1.74 -3.77
C LEU A 156 -0.78 -1.28 -2.37
N MET A 157 -1.14 -2.04 -1.34
CA MET A 157 -0.73 -1.77 0.05
C MET A 157 0.75 -2.00 0.32
N LEU A 158 1.45 -2.79 -0.51
CA LEU A 158 2.91 -2.88 -0.46
C LEU A 158 3.58 -1.55 -0.90
N GLY A 159 2.89 -0.78 -1.76
CA GLY A 159 3.32 0.50 -2.32
C GLY A 159 2.63 1.72 -1.73
N GLY A 160 2.30 2.70 -2.58
CA GLY A 160 1.62 3.96 -2.21
C GLY A 160 0.24 3.77 -1.57
N GLY A 161 -0.39 2.60 -1.70
CA GLY A 161 -1.66 2.29 -1.05
C GLY A 161 -1.63 2.39 0.48
N ARG A 162 -0.46 2.21 1.09
CA ARG A 162 -0.27 2.39 2.54
C ARG A 162 -0.48 3.84 3.00
N ASN A 163 -0.28 4.83 2.13
CA ASN A 163 -0.43 6.24 2.49
C ASN A 163 -1.92 6.65 2.64
N ILE A 164 -2.83 5.80 2.17
CA ILE A 164 -4.29 5.97 2.28
C ILE A 164 -4.80 5.58 3.68
N TYR A 165 -4.00 4.85 4.48
CA TYR A 165 -4.33 4.45 5.85
C TYR A 165 -3.30 4.99 6.83
N GLU A 166 -3.71 5.40 8.04
CA GLU A 166 -2.80 5.95 9.06
C GLU A 166 -2.00 4.87 9.81
N GLY A 167 -2.08 3.61 9.41
CA GLY A 167 -1.39 2.53 10.11
C GLY A 167 -0.80 1.46 9.21
N VAL A 168 -0.63 0.27 9.78
CA VAL A 168 0.12 -0.82 9.15
C VAL A 168 -0.83 -1.68 8.34
N ALA A 169 -0.57 -1.79 7.04
CA ALA A 169 -1.19 -2.77 6.17
C ALA A 169 -0.21 -3.94 5.99
N TYR A 170 -0.57 -5.11 6.50
CA TYR A 170 0.23 -6.33 6.39
C TYR A 170 -0.69 -7.55 6.31
N TYR A 171 -0.18 -8.64 5.75
CA TYR A 171 -0.90 -9.90 5.79
C TYR A 171 -0.54 -10.67 7.07
N ASN A 172 -1.55 -11.07 7.85
CA ASN A 172 -1.39 -11.96 8.99
C ASN A 172 -1.56 -13.41 8.53
N ALA A 173 -0.45 -14.15 8.54
CA ALA A 173 -0.42 -15.55 8.12
C ALA A 173 -1.15 -16.51 9.07
N ASN A 174 -1.35 -16.13 10.34
CA ASN A 174 -2.05 -16.98 11.30
C ASN A 174 -3.56 -17.00 11.05
N ASP A 175 -4.10 -15.87 10.58
CA ASP A 175 -5.55 -15.65 10.44
C ASP A 175 -6.01 -15.61 8.97
N ASP A 176 -5.12 -15.95 8.02
CA ASP A 176 -5.30 -15.79 6.57
C ASP A 176 -5.99 -14.48 6.16
N SER A 177 -5.61 -13.39 6.82
CA SER A 177 -6.30 -12.11 6.68
C SER A 177 -5.33 -10.98 6.40
N PHE A 178 -5.76 -10.07 5.54
CA PHE A 178 -5.04 -8.83 5.35
C PHE A 178 -5.44 -7.88 6.48
N ILE A 179 -4.49 -7.58 7.34
CA ILE A 179 -4.67 -6.70 8.49
C ILE A 179 -4.28 -5.29 8.06
N ILE A 180 -5.29 -4.43 7.95
CA ILE A 180 -5.11 -2.99 7.87
C ILE A 180 -5.40 -2.46 9.26
N GLN A 181 -4.36 -2.28 10.05
CA GLN A 181 -4.45 -1.58 11.33
C GLN A 181 -4.33 -0.09 11.07
N GLY A 182 -5.25 0.71 11.59
CA GLY A 182 -5.28 2.17 11.42
C GLY A 182 -6.48 2.64 10.59
N GLY A 183 -6.95 3.85 10.90
CA GLY A 183 -8.02 4.54 10.18
C GLY A 183 -7.58 4.97 8.77
N LEU A 184 -8.50 5.57 8.03
CA LEU A 184 -8.20 6.28 6.78
C LEU A 184 -7.32 7.49 7.07
N SER A 185 -6.36 7.76 6.17
CA SER A 185 -5.39 8.85 6.27
C SER A 185 -6.03 10.21 6.11
N LYS A 186 -6.15 10.96 7.21
CA LYS A 186 -6.64 12.35 7.19
C LYS A 186 -5.81 13.23 6.25
N PRO A 187 -4.45 13.16 6.24
CA PRO A 187 -3.64 13.89 5.28
C PRO A 187 -3.98 13.55 3.82
N PHE A 188 -4.11 12.26 3.50
CA PHE A 188 -4.49 11.82 2.16
C PHE A 188 -5.86 12.36 1.76
N PHE A 189 -6.89 12.22 2.60
CA PHE A 189 -8.25 12.69 2.28
C PHE A 189 -8.32 14.21 2.10
N LYS A 190 -7.52 14.97 2.86
CA LYS A 190 -7.40 16.42 2.68
C LYS A 190 -6.85 16.77 1.30
N GLU A 191 -5.76 16.14 0.87
CA GLU A 191 -5.17 16.42 -0.42
C GLU A 191 -6.01 15.84 -1.58
N PHE A 192 -6.66 14.69 -1.38
CA PHE A 192 -7.59 14.11 -2.35
C PHE A 192 -8.82 15.02 -2.54
N SER A 193 -9.39 15.56 -1.47
CA SER A 193 -10.48 16.54 -1.56
C SER A 193 -10.05 17.79 -2.37
N LYS A 194 -8.83 18.30 -2.16
CA LYS A 194 -8.28 19.38 -2.99
C LYS A 194 -8.14 18.97 -4.45
N PHE A 195 -7.61 17.77 -4.72
CA PHE A 195 -7.48 17.24 -6.07
C PHE A 195 -8.84 17.18 -6.80
N LEU A 196 -9.92 16.84 -6.10
CA LEU A 196 -11.26 16.77 -6.69
C LEU A 196 -11.87 18.15 -7.01
N LYS A 197 -11.44 19.22 -6.35
CA LYS A 197 -12.04 20.56 -6.53
C LYS A 197 -11.83 21.07 -7.95
N GLY A 198 -12.91 21.52 -8.58
CA GLY A 198 -12.90 22.11 -9.93
C GLY A 198 -12.77 21.11 -11.07
N ARG A 199 -12.76 19.80 -10.79
CA ARG A 199 -12.65 18.75 -11.82
C ARG A 199 -14.01 18.28 -12.32
N GLN A 200 -14.15 18.16 -13.65
CA GLN A 200 -15.35 17.61 -14.28
C GLN A 200 -15.52 16.10 -14.03
N ASP A 201 -14.42 15.38 -13.78
CA ASP A 201 -14.39 13.93 -13.57
C ASP A 201 -14.34 13.52 -12.08
N ALA A 202 -14.60 14.44 -11.14
CA ALA A 202 -14.50 14.19 -9.70
C ALA A 202 -15.30 12.96 -9.23
N LYS A 203 -16.52 12.76 -9.76
CA LYS A 203 -17.38 11.61 -9.42
C LYS A 203 -16.69 10.27 -9.72
N ARG A 204 -15.96 10.18 -10.84
CA ARG A 204 -15.24 8.96 -11.23
C ARG A 204 -14.15 8.62 -10.21
N PHE A 205 -13.36 9.61 -9.78
CA PHE A 205 -12.29 9.40 -8.81
C PHE A 205 -12.81 9.03 -7.42
N LYS A 206 -13.91 9.64 -6.97
CA LYS A 206 -14.59 9.22 -5.72
C LYS A 206 -15.02 7.75 -5.78
N ASN A 207 -15.63 7.34 -6.88
CA ASN A 207 -16.06 5.95 -7.06
C ASN A 207 -14.87 4.98 -7.02
N ASN A 208 -13.76 5.32 -7.68
CA ASN A 208 -12.54 4.49 -7.64
C ASN A 208 -12.01 4.32 -6.20
N LEU A 209 -12.01 5.40 -5.41
CA LEU A 209 -11.59 5.35 -4.01
C LEU A 209 -12.52 4.46 -3.17
N PHE A 210 -13.84 4.51 -3.38
CA PHE A 210 -14.77 3.64 -2.68
C PHE A 210 -14.58 2.17 -3.00
N VAL A 211 -14.38 1.84 -4.28
CA VAL A 211 -14.06 0.46 -4.70
C VAL A 211 -12.77 0.00 -4.04
N PHE A 212 -11.73 0.83 -4.02
CA PHE A 212 -10.47 0.50 -3.35
C PHE A 212 -10.65 0.24 -1.85
N ILE A 213 -11.42 1.08 -1.14
CA ILE A 213 -11.67 0.90 0.30
C ILE A 213 -12.48 -0.37 0.56
N ASP A 214 -13.48 -0.66 -0.28
CA ASP A 214 -14.29 -1.86 -0.15
C ASP A 214 -13.47 -3.13 -0.39
N ASP A 215 -12.62 -3.14 -1.42
CA ASP A 215 -11.76 -4.27 -1.78
C ASP A 215 -10.64 -4.54 -0.75
N THR A 216 -10.24 -3.54 0.04
CA THR A 216 -9.10 -3.62 0.96
C THR A 216 -9.51 -3.82 2.41
N ARG A 217 -10.52 -3.07 2.87
CA ARG A 217 -10.97 -3.03 4.27
C ARG A 217 -12.45 -3.39 4.41
N GLY A 218 -13.24 -3.21 3.35
CA GLY A 218 -14.70 -3.35 3.36
C GLY A 218 -15.38 -2.11 3.91
N LEU A 219 -16.31 -1.51 3.16
CA LEU A 219 -17.00 -0.28 3.60
C LEU A 219 -17.81 -0.47 4.89
N ARG A 220 -18.29 -1.69 5.12
CA ARG A 220 -19.10 -2.05 6.31
C ARG A 220 -18.28 -2.08 7.60
N SER A 221 -16.98 -2.30 7.53
CA SER A 221 -16.09 -2.42 8.69
C SER A 221 -15.52 -1.06 9.16
N LEU A 222 -15.84 0.02 8.43
CA LEU A 222 -15.32 1.35 8.71
C LEU A 222 -15.85 1.93 10.03
N SER A 223 -14.97 2.61 10.76
CA SER A 223 -15.32 3.37 11.96
C SER A 223 -16.22 4.57 11.62
N ALA A 224 -16.81 5.20 12.64
CA ALA A 224 -17.57 6.43 12.44
C ALA A 224 -16.70 7.56 11.86
N GLU A 225 -15.46 7.67 12.32
CA GLU A 225 -14.49 8.67 11.87
C GLU A 225 -14.12 8.47 10.39
N ASP A 226 -13.90 7.22 9.97
CA ASP A 226 -13.64 6.85 8.57
C ASP A 226 -14.82 7.23 7.67
N LYS A 227 -16.05 7.00 8.15
CA LYS A 227 -17.27 7.35 7.41
C LYS A 227 -17.42 8.86 7.25
N GLU A 228 -17.04 9.66 8.25
CA GLU A 228 -17.04 11.12 8.15
C GLU A 228 -16.00 11.62 7.13
N LEU A 229 -14.80 11.05 7.11
CA LEU A 229 -13.79 11.39 6.11
C LEU A 229 -14.28 11.13 4.68
N ILE A 230 -14.94 9.99 4.46
CA ILE A 230 -15.56 9.64 3.19
C ILE A 230 -16.69 10.62 2.81
N ARG A 231 -17.55 10.99 3.76
CA ARG A 231 -18.64 11.94 3.53
C ARG A 231 -18.14 13.35 3.18
N GLY A 232 -16.96 13.72 3.67
CA GLY A 232 -16.34 15.02 3.42
C GLY A 232 -15.66 15.18 2.05
N LEU A 233 -15.61 14.12 1.23
CA LEU A 233 -15.13 14.19 -0.16
C LEU A 233 -16.20 14.74 -1.08
#